data_AF-A0A6N7IZA7-F1
#
_entry.id   AF-A0A6N7IZA7-F1
#
_cell.length_a   1.000
_cell.length_b   1.000
_cell.length_c   1.000
_cell.angle_alpha   90.00
_cell.angle_beta   90.00
_cell.angle_gamma   90.00
#
_symmetry.space_group_name_H-M   'P 1'
#
loop_
_entity.id
_entity.type
_entity.pdbx_description
1 polymer ?
#
loop_
_entity_poly.entity_id
_entity_poly.type
_entity_poly.pdbx_seq_one_letter_code
_entity_poly.pdbx_strand_id
1 'polypeptide(L)' 'MSSIVFHDGITEIGDNAFFDCKSLKEITIPDSVTKIGRDAFIR' A
#
# COMPACT_ATOMS: atom_id res chain seq x y z
N MET A 1 2.04 -11.17 -11.25
CA MET A 1 3.00 -10.07 -10.97
C MET A 1 2.16 -8.86 -10.72
N SER A 2 2.19 -8.33 -9.50
CA SER A 2 1.46 -7.12 -9.14
C SER A 2 2.44 -6.31 -8.30
N SER A 3 3.34 -5.61 -8.98
CA SER A 3 4.15 -4.57 -8.36
C SER A 3 3.30 -3.30 -8.36
N ILE A 4 3.18 -2.65 -7.20
CA ILE A 4 2.47 -1.38 -7.08
C ILE A 4 3.51 -0.28 -7.16
N VAL A 5 3.34 0.61 -8.15
CA VAL A 5 4.15 1.81 -8.30
C VAL A 5 3.35 2.97 -7.72
N PHE A 6 3.86 3.56 -6.64
CA PHE A 6 3.32 4.81 -6.11
C PHE A 6 3.81 5.97 -6.95
N HIS A 7 2.91 6.90 -7.24
CA HIS A 7 3.24 8.16 -7.90
C HIS A 7 3.62 9.22 -6.86
N ASP A 8 4.37 10.23 -7.28
CA ASP A 8 4.75 11.34 -6.43
C ASP A 8 3.52 12.03 -5.83
N GLY A 9 3.59 12.34 -4.53
CA GLY A 9 2.53 13.01 -3.80
C GLY A 9 1.55 12.11 -3.06
N ILE A 10 1.72 10.78 -3.10
CA ILE A 10 0.96 9.89 -2.20
C ILE A 10 1.51 10.05 -0.79
N THR A 11 0.68 10.61 0.09
CA THR A 11 1.00 10.81 1.51
C THR A 11 0.32 9.83 2.44
N GLU A 12 -0.71 9.13 1.98
CA GLU A 12 -1.52 8.24 2.79
C GLU A 12 -1.92 6.97 2.03
N ILE A 13 -1.82 5.83 2.71
CA ILE A 13 -2.43 4.56 2.32
C ILE A 13 -3.66 4.38 3.20
N GLY A 14 -4.85 4.28 2.60
CA GLY A 14 -6.11 4.20 3.35
C GLY A 14 -6.31 2.90 4.11
N ASP A 15 -7.31 2.89 4.99
CA ASP A 15 -7.75 1.68 5.69
C ASP A 15 -8.15 0.59 4.68
N ASN A 16 -7.72 -0.65 4.90
CA ASN A 16 -8.01 -1.81 4.04
C ASN A 16 -7.57 -1.68 2.56
N ALA A 17 -6.68 -0.74 2.21
CA ALA A 17 -6.32 -0.44 0.81
C ALA A 17 -5.89 -1.66 -0.02
N PHE A 18 -5.22 -2.64 0.61
CA PHE A 18 -4.81 -3.91 0.01
C PHE A 18 -5.26 -5.11 0.85
N PHE A 19 -6.42 -4.98 1.51
CA PHE A 19 -7.02 -6.06 2.28
C PHE A 19 -7.34 -7.27 1.39
N ASP A 20 -7.01 -8.48 1.84
CA ASP A 20 -7.18 -9.76 1.15
C ASP A 20 -6.43 -9.83 -0.22
N CYS A 21 -5.44 -8.97 -0.44
CA CYS A 21 -4.68 -8.95 -1.69
C CYS A 21 -3.61 -10.06 -1.74
N LYS A 22 -4.05 -11.33 -1.88
CA LYS A 22 -3.19 -12.54 -1.85
C LYS A 22 -2.13 -12.60 -2.95
N SER A 23 -2.33 -11.84 -4.03
CA SER A 23 -1.39 -11.75 -5.14
C SER A 23 -0.26 -10.73 -4.88
N LEU A 24 -0.39 -9.87 -3.87
CA LEU A 24 0.61 -8.86 -3.52
C LEU A 24 1.77 -9.54 -2.78
N LYS A 25 2.89 -9.69 -3.50
CA LYS A 25 4.12 -10.29 -2.94
C LYS A 25 5.05 -9.26 -2.33
N GLU A 26 5.15 -8.11 -2.97
CA GLU A 26 6.05 -7.01 -2.60
C GLU A 26 5.37 -5.68 -2.89
N ILE A 27 5.67 -4.69 -2.05
CA ILE A 27 5.24 -3.32 -2.25
C ILE A 27 6.34 -2.38 -1.75
N THR A 28 6.76 -1.45 -2.61
CA THR A 28 7.73 -0.41 -2.24
C THR A 28 6.97 0.81 -1.79
N ILE A 29 7.00 1.12 -0.49
CA ILE A 29 6.34 2.31 0.06
C ILE A 29 7.29 3.51 -0.13
N PRO A 30 6.86 4.60 -0.82
CA PRO A 30 7.70 5.78 -0.97
C PRO A 30 7.78 6.57 0.33
N ASP A 31 8.87 7.31 0.52
CA ASP A 31 9.12 8.14 1.71
C ASP A 31 8.07 9.25 1.91
N SER A 32 7.32 9.60 0.87
CA SER A 32 6.23 10.57 0.96
C SER A 32 5.04 10.06 1.79
N VAL A 33 4.88 8.74 1.95
CA VAL A 33 3.80 8.15 2.72
C VAL A 33 4.06 8.37 4.20
N THR A 34 3.23 9.20 4.82
CA THR A 34 3.31 9.56 6.24
C THR A 34 2.22 8.86 7.07
N LYS A 35 1.23 8.25 6.42
CA LYS A 35 0.12 7.56 7.08
C LYS A 35 -0.23 6.26 6.38
N ILE A 36 -0.38 5.20 7.17
CA ILE A 36 -0.86 3.89 6.73
C ILE A 36 -2.08 3.53 7.57
N GLY A 37 -3.18 3.26 6.88
CA GLY A 37 -4.46 2.92 7.48
C GLY A 37 -4.45 1.54 8.14
N ARG A 38 -5.45 1.31 8.98
CA ARG A 38 -5.69 0.04 9.65
C ARG A 38 -5.94 -1.05 8.60
N ASP A 39 -5.38 -2.23 8.85
CA ASP A 39 -5.59 -3.43 8.04
C ASP A 39 -5.21 -3.26 6.55
N ALA A 40 -4.45 -2.21 6.20
CA ALA A 40 -4.12 -1.86 4.82
C ALA A 40 -3.42 -2.98 4.05
N PHE A 41 -2.74 -3.91 4.73
CA PHE A 41 -2.00 -5.03 4.14
C PHE A 41 -2.37 -6.39 4.74
N ILE A 42 -3.51 -6.50 5.42
CA ILE A 42 -3.98 -7.78 5.95
C ILE A 42 -4.38 -8.70 4.79
N ARG A 43 -4.07 -9.99 4.96
CA ARG A 43 -4.32 -11.06 3.99
C ARG A 43 -5.55 -11.88 4.30
#